data_AF-A0A3D6BH49-F1
#
_entry.id   AF-A0A3D6BH49-F1
#
_cell.length_a   1.000
_cell.length_b   1.000
_cell.length_c   1.000
_cell.angle_alpha   90.00
_cell.angle_beta   90.00
_cell.angle_gamma   90.00
#
_symmetry.space_group_name_H-M   'P 1'
#
loop_
_entity.id
_entity.type
_entity.pdbx_description
1 polymer ?
#
loop_
_entity_poly.entity_id
_entity_poly.type
_entity_poly.pdbx_seq_one_letter_code
_entity_poly.pdbx_strand_id
1 'polypeptide(L)'
;MNKNNFLKVIILFAMILISCTASNNQSIRDKDKINIIDLEAWLNVMPGGPASFHITGKYQCNDFSNCNAGLTTIKISSDNDILYELNTSEINIDKQVDRESGQIAYQFFNNPGLKLIASINMIEKIDVRLIFKTDSILVEKELMNIPLTRAY
;
A
#
# COMPACT_ATOMS: atom_id res chain seq x y z
N MET A 1 -25.33 -49.35 -9.85
CA MET A 1 -24.54 -48.17 -10.27
C MET A 1 -23.37 -48.63 -11.12
N ASN A 2 -23.28 -48.19 -12.38
CA ASN A 2 -22.22 -48.61 -13.30
C ASN A 2 -20.85 -48.11 -12.82
N LYS A 3 -19.82 -48.98 -12.74
CA LYS A 3 -18.44 -48.65 -12.33
C LYS A 3 -17.89 -47.39 -13.04
N ASN A 4 -18.27 -47.20 -14.30
CA ASN A 4 -17.87 -46.05 -15.13
C ASN A 4 -18.45 -44.70 -14.67
N ASN A 5 -19.62 -44.69 -14.01
CA ASN A 5 -20.22 -43.46 -13.49
C ASN A 5 -19.58 -43.04 -12.17
N PHE A 6 -19.14 -44.01 -11.34
CA PHE A 6 -18.44 -43.73 -10.09
C PHE A 6 -17.05 -43.12 -10.34
N LEU A 7 -16.32 -43.65 -11.34
CA LEU A 7 -15.01 -43.12 -11.74
C LEU A 7 -15.09 -41.68 -12.27
N LYS A 8 -16.13 -41.35 -13.03
CA LYS A 8 -16.36 -39.97 -13.53
C LYS A 8 -16.59 -38.97 -12.40
N VAL A 9 -17.32 -39.37 -11.35
CA VAL A 9 -17.58 -38.51 -10.18
C VAL A 9 -16.28 -38.25 -9.40
N ILE A 10 -15.42 -39.25 -9.24
CA ILE A 10 -14.12 -39.09 -8.56
C ILE A 10 -13.21 -38.13 -9.33
N ILE A 11 -13.15 -38.25 -10.66
CA ILE A 11 -12.31 -37.37 -11.50
C ILE A 11 -12.82 -35.92 -11.46
N LEU A 12 -14.14 -35.72 -11.50
CA LEU A 12 -14.74 -34.38 -11.40
C LEU A 12 -14.46 -33.75 -10.03
N PHE A 13 -14.52 -34.54 -8.96
CA PHE A 13 -14.22 -34.07 -7.61
C PHE A 13 -12.72 -33.73 -7.42
N ALA A 14 -11.83 -34.50 -8.03
CA ALA A 14 -10.39 -34.23 -8.01
C ALA A 14 -10.00 -32.91 -8.71
N MET A 15 -10.68 -32.54 -9.81
CA MET A 15 -10.41 -31.27 -10.49
C MET A 15 -10.82 -30.04 -9.67
N ILE A 16 -11.86 -30.16 -8.84
CA ILE A 16 -12.35 -29.07 -7.97
C ILE A 16 -11.33 -28.81 -6.83
N LEU A 17 -10.68 -29.86 -6.33
CA LEU A 17 -9.69 -29.71 -5.25
C LEU A 17 -8.39 -29.04 -5.71
N ILE A 18 -7.97 -29.23 -6.97
CA ILE A 18 -6.75 -28.63 -7.53
C ILE A 18 -6.90 -27.11 -7.75
N SER A 19 -8.13 -26.63 -8.00
CA SER A 19 -8.39 -25.22 -8.31
C SER A 19 -8.24 -24.30 -7.08
N CYS A 20 -8.45 -24.81 -5.87
CA CYS A 20 -8.33 -24.01 -4.64
C CYS A 20 -6.86 -23.69 -4.28
N THR A 21 -5.92 -24.60 -4.54
CA THR A 21 -4.49 -24.38 -4.21
C THR A 21 -3.82 -23.31 -5.09
N ALA A 22 -4.29 -23.12 -6.32
CA ALA A 22 -3.73 -22.11 -7.23
C ALA A 22 -4.05 -20.68 -6.77
N SER A 23 -5.27 -20.43 -6.27
CA SER A 23 -5.70 -19.11 -5.80
C SER A 23 -4.89 -18.64 -4.57
N ASN A 24 -4.62 -19.53 -3.61
CA ASN A 24 -3.82 -19.19 -2.44
C ASN A 24 -2.39 -18.81 -2.79
N ASN A 25 -1.72 -19.57 -3.68
CA ASN A 25 -0.35 -19.25 -4.10
C ASN A 25 -0.24 -17.91 -4.83
N GLN A 26 -1.24 -17.55 -5.63
CA GLN A 26 -1.27 -16.24 -6.28
C GLN A 26 -1.38 -15.10 -5.25
N SER A 27 -2.28 -15.23 -4.26
CA SER A 27 -2.44 -14.21 -3.21
C SER A 27 -1.18 -13.96 -2.38
N ILE A 28 -0.40 -15.01 -2.09
CA ILE A 28 0.87 -14.90 -1.36
C ILE A 28 1.90 -14.14 -2.21
N ARG A 29 2.04 -14.51 -3.49
CA ARG A 29 2.94 -13.83 -4.43
C ARG A 29 2.61 -12.34 -4.56
N ASP A 30 1.32 -11.99 -4.56
CA ASP A 30 0.88 -10.61 -4.69
C ASP A 30 1.22 -9.76 -3.44
N LYS A 31 1.16 -10.35 -2.23
CA LYS A 31 1.61 -9.66 -0.99
C LYS A 31 3.10 -9.36 -0.99
N ASP A 32 3.90 -10.27 -1.53
CA ASP A 32 5.35 -10.13 -1.62
C ASP A 32 5.78 -9.29 -2.83
N LYS A 33 4.85 -8.84 -3.68
CA LYS A 33 5.16 -8.07 -4.88
C LYS A 33 5.64 -6.65 -4.58
N ILE A 34 5.24 -6.08 -3.45
CA ILE A 34 5.43 -4.66 -3.12
C ILE A 34 6.38 -4.52 -1.94
N ASN A 35 7.47 -3.79 -2.16
CA ASN A 35 8.45 -3.43 -1.15
C ASN A 35 8.39 -1.93 -0.87
N ILE A 36 8.26 -1.54 0.41
CA ILE A 36 8.31 -0.13 0.81
C ILE A 36 9.76 0.19 1.14
N ILE A 37 10.31 1.19 0.43
CA ILE A 37 11.72 1.57 0.53
C ILE A 37 11.88 2.66 1.58
N ASP A 38 10.97 3.63 1.56
CA ASP A 38 11.08 4.86 2.32
C ASP A 38 9.69 5.44 2.59
N LEU A 39 9.57 6.14 3.72
CA LEU A 39 8.36 6.81 4.17
C LEU A 39 8.72 7.91 5.17
N GLU A 40 8.32 9.13 4.84
CA GLU A 40 8.51 10.32 5.68
C GLU A 40 7.21 11.10 5.82
N ALA A 41 7.00 11.67 7.00
CA ALA A 41 5.86 12.51 7.29
C ALA A 41 6.26 13.75 8.10
N TRP A 42 5.65 14.89 7.78
CA TRP A 42 5.90 16.12 8.51
C TRP A 42 4.70 17.05 8.54
N LEU A 43 4.70 17.93 9.54
CA LEU A 43 3.80 19.07 9.64
C LEU A 43 4.58 20.31 9.20
N ASN A 44 4.06 21.03 8.22
CA ASN A 44 4.51 22.39 7.96
C ASN A 44 3.74 23.34 8.89
N VAL A 45 4.46 23.97 9.81
CA VAL A 45 3.93 24.91 10.82
C VAL A 45 4.60 26.29 10.72
N MET A 46 5.20 26.60 9.56
CA MET A 46 5.84 27.89 9.28
C MET A 46 4.90 29.08 9.56
N PRO A 47 5.38 30.14 10.23
CA PRO A 47 4.60 31.35 10.41
C PRO A 47 4.34 32.04 9.07
N GLY A 48 3.10 32.47 8.84
CA GLY A 48 2.69 33.21 7.64
C GLY A 48 1.97 32.37 6.57
N GLY A 49 1.81 31.06 6.76
CA GLY A 49 1.02 30.18 5.89
C GLY A 49 0.04 29.30 6.67
N PRO A 50 -0.93 28.67 5.98
CA PRO A 50 -1.78 27.66 6.60
C PRO A 50 -0.96 26.42 6.93
N ALA A 51 -1.03 25.99 8.18
CA ALA A 51 -0.35 24.78 8.60
C ALA A 51 -0.92 23.56 7.84
N SER A 52 -0.04 22.65 7.42
CA SER A 52 -0.42 21.53 6.55
C SER A 52 0.33 20.24 6.88
N PHE A 53 -0.32 19.11 6.64
CA PHE A 53 0.28 17.78 6.76
C PHE A 53 0.85 17.35 5.41
N HIS A 54 2.01 16.70 5.46
CA HIS A 54 2.69 16.14 4.31
C HIS A 54 3.17 14.73 4.60
N ILE A 55 3.05 13.86 3.60
CA ILE A 55 3.57 12.51 3.60
C ILE A 55 4.18 12.22 2.23
N THR A 56 5.36 11.62 2.20
CA THR A 56 5.98 11.09 1.00
C THR A 56 6.56 9.72 1.28
N GLY A 57 6.70 8.92 0.24
CA GLY A 57 7.40 7.65 0.35
C GLY A 57 7.76 7.10 -1.00
N LYS A 58 8.47 5.98 -0.97
CA LYS A 58 8.92 5.26 -2.15
C LYS A 58 8.60 3.78 -2.00
N TYR A 59 8.08 3.19 -3.06
CA TYR A 59 7.91 1.75 -3.14
C TYR A 59 8.47 1.19 -4.44
N GLN A 60 8.86 -0.07 -4.40
CA GLN A 60 9.35 -0.86 -5.51
C GLN A 60 8.49 -2.10 -5.68
N CYS A 61 8.52 -2.64 -6.88
CA CYS A 61 7.91 -3.92 -7.17
C CYS A 61 9.01 -4.95 -7.41
N ASN A 62 8.92 -6.09 -6.74
CA ASN A 62 9.94 -7.12 -6.80
C ASN A 62 10.02 -7.81 -8.17
N ASP A 63 8.97 -7.74 -8.99
CA ASP A 63 8.97 -8.19 -10.38
C ASP A 63 9.12 -7.00 -11.34
N PHE A 64 10.32 -6.88 -11.93
CA PHE A 64 10.73 -5.79 -12.80
C PHE A 64 9.98 -5.74 -14.14
N SER A 65 9.39 -6.86 -14.56
CA SER A 65 8.78 -7.00 -15.89
C SER A 65 7.32 -6.56 -15.93
N ASN A 66 6.62 -6.63 -14.78
CA ASN A 66 5.18 -6.38 -14.73
C ASN A 66 4.69 -5.93 -13.34
N CYS A 67 4.99 -4.68 -12.98
CA CYS A 67 4.35 -4.06 -11.83
C CYS A 67 2.99 -3.46 -12.17
N ASN A 68 1.94 -4.28 -12.04
CA ASN A 68 0.56 -3.79 -12.01
C ASN A 68 0.08 -3.64 -10.55
N ALA A 69 0.78 -2.82 -9.76
CA ALA A 69 0.37 -2.47 -8.40
C ALA A 69 0.26 -0.94 -8.28
N GLY A 70 -0.97 -0.46 -8.11
CA GLY A 70 -1.24 0.96 -7.92
C GLY A 70 -1.54 1.25 -6.45
N LEU A 71 -0.85 2.21 -5.85
CA LEU A 71 -1.23 2.72 -4.53
C LEU A 71 -2.59 3.43 -4.64
N THR A 72 -3.58 2.95 -3.89
CA THR A 72 -4.95 3.48 -3.94
C THR A 72 -5.31 4.31 -2.73
N THR A 73 -4.80 3.93 -1.57
CA THR A 73 -5.19 4.57 -0.30
C THR A 73 -4.01 4.63 0.65
N ILE A 74 -3.90 5.74 1.38
CA ILE A 74 -3.00 5.91 2.51
C ILE A 74 -3.86 6.24 3.73
N LYS A 75 -3.82 5.41 4.76
CA LYS A 75 -4.46 5.70 6.05
C LYS A 75 -3.39 6.06 7.07
N ILE A 76 -3.60 7.17 7.76
CA ILE A 76 -2.72 7.66 8.83
C ILE A 76 -3.49 7.56 10.14
N SER A 77 -2.90 6.92 11.13
CA SER A 77 -3.51 6.74 12.45
C SER A 77 -2.55 7.01 13.59
N SER A 78 -3.10 7.28 14.77
CA SER A 78 -2.37 7.35 16.03
C SER A 78 -3.30 6.86 17.14
N ASP A 79 -2.80 6.03 18.06
CA ASP A 79 -3.59 5.45 19.15
C ASP A 79 -4.90 4.76 18.70
N ASN A 80 -4.89 4.17 17.51
CA ASN A 80 -6.02 3.54 16.80
C ASN A 80 -7.06 4.50 16.19
N ASP A 81 -6.89 5.82 16.33
CA ASP A 81 -7.75 6.81 15.66
C ASP A 81 -7.21 7.12 14.27
N ILE A 82 -8.07 7.04 13.25
CA ILE A 82 -7.74 7.44 11.88
C ILE A 82 -7.74 8.97 11.83
N LEU A 83 -6.57 9.54 11.56
CA LEU A 83 -6.33 10.97 11.43
C LEU A 83 -6.63 11.44 9.99
N TYR A 84 -6.16 10.66 9.02
CA TYR A 84 -6.36 10.95 7.59
C TYR A 84 -6.57 9.66 6.80
N GLU A 85 -7.37 9.75 5.75
CA GLU A 85 -7.55 8.71 4.74
C GLU A 85 -7.47 9.39 3.36
N LEU A 86 -6.33 9.21 2.69
CA LEU A 86 -6.06 9.80 1.39
C LEU A 86 -6.38 8.79 0.30
N ASN A 87 -7.14 9.21 -0.71
CA ASN A 87 -7.45 8.39 -1.87
C ASN A 87 -6.63 8.81 -3.09
N THR A 88 -6.77 8.10 -4.21
CA THR A 88 -6.00 8.36 -5.45
C THR A 88 -6.11 9.80 -5.97
N SER A 89 -7.20 10.53 -5.69
CA SER A 89 -7.34 11.95 -6.07
C SER A 89 -6.46 12.90 -5.24
N GLU A 90 -5.98 12.44 -4.09
CA GLU A 90 -5.20 13.20 -3.12
C GLU A 90 -3.73 12.78 -3.10
N ILE A 91 -3.38 11.77 -3.90
CA ILE A 91 -2.05 11.17 -3.96
C ILE A 91 -1.50 11.36 -5.37
N ASN A 92 -0.32 11.96 -5.47
CA ASN A 92 0.46 11.98 -6.70
C ASN A 92 1.46 10.83 -6.68
N ILE A 93 1.67 10.19 -7.83
CA ILE A 93 2.60 9.09 -7.98
C ILE A 93 3.47 9.34 -9.21
N ASP A 94 4.78 9.48 -8.97
CA ASP A 94 5.78 9.64 -10.00
C ASP A 94 6.59 8.36 -10.15
N LYS A 95 6.65 7.85 -11.38
CA LYS A 95 7.51 6.72 -11.72
C LYS A 95 8.95 7.22 -11.87
N GLN A 96 9.84 6.68 -11.06
CA GLN A 96 11.27 6.94 -11.13
C GLN A 96 12.04 5.65 -11.43
N VAL A 97 13.21 5.81 -12.05
CA VAL A 97 14.17 4.71 -12.18
C VAL A 97 15.22 4.94 -11.10
N ASP A 98 15.30 4.01 -10.16
CA ASP A 98 16.40 3.97 -9.20
C ASP A 98 17.70 3.69 -9.97
N ARG A 99 18.60 4.67 -9.95
CA ARG A 99 19.84 4.63 -10.73
C ARG A 99 20.88 3.67 -10.16
N GLU A 100 20.76 3.30 -8.88
CA GLU A 100 21.70 2.39 -8.23
C GLU A 100 21.33 0.93 -8.48
N SER A 101 20.03 0.61 -8.33
CA SER A 101 19.54 -0.76 -8.54
C SER A 101 19.08 -1.04 -9.98
N GLY A 102 18.87 0.00 -10.79
CA GLY A 102 18.25 -0.09 -12.12
C GLY A 102 16.75 -0.41 -12.06
N GLN A 103 16.16 -0.43 -10.86
CA GLN A 103 14.77 -0.85 -10.65
C GLN A 103 13.80 0.33 -10.81
N ILE A 104 12.56 0.02 -11.16
CA ILE A 104 11.49 1.02 -11.16
C ILE A 104 11.04 1.24 -9.72
N ALA A 105 11.20 2.47 -9.24
CA ALA A 105 10.63 2.94 -7.99
C ALA A 105 9.47 3.90 -8.28
N TYR A 106 8.48 3.91 -7.40
CA TYR A 106 7.36 4.81 -7.46
C TYR A 106 7.44 5.71 -6.24
N GLN A 107 7.61 7.01 -6.47
CA GLN A 107 7.56 8.00 -5.42
C GLN A 107 6.12 8.49 -5.31
N PHE A 108 5.58 8.53 -4.10
CA PHE A 108 4.28 9.13 -3.84
C PHE A 108 4.38 10.29 -2.88
N PHE A 109 3.42 11.21 -2.98
CA PHE A 109 3.23 12.31 -2.05
C PHE A 109 1.79 12.79 -2.08
N ASN A 110 1.29 13.33 -0.97
CA ASN A 110 -0.05 13.90 -0.93
C ASN A 110 -0.11 15.27 -1.63
N ASN A 111 -1.31 15.65 -2.05
CA ASN A 111 -1.55 17.01 -2.56
C ASN A 111 -1.21 18.05 -1.49
N PRO A 112 -0.58 19.18 -1.88
CA PRO A 112 -0.34 20.29 -0.97
C PRO A 112 -1.64 20.80 -0.34
N GLY A 113 -1.56 21.29 0.90
CA GLY A 113 -2.68 21.95 1.56
C GLY A 113 -3.64 21.04 2.31
N LEU A 114 -3.26 19.79 2.59
CA LEU A 114 -4.01 18.94 3.51
C LEU A 114 -4.07 19.62 4.89
N LYS A 115 -5.27 20.05 5.28
CA LYS A 115 -5.47 20.85 6.48
C LYS A 115 -5.09 20.06 7.74
N LEU A 116 -4.38 20.71 8.67
CA LEU A 116 -4.13 20.12 9.97
C LEU A 116 -5.42 19.92 10.76
N ILE A 117 -5.59 18.71 11.26
CA ILE A 117 -6.56 18.40 12.31
C ILE A 117 -5.95 18.80 13.66
N ALA A 118 -6.76 19.30 14.60
CA ALA A 118 -6.24 19.83 15.86
C ALA A 118 -5.50 18.77 16.70
N SER A 119 -5.94 17.51 16.63
CA SER A 119 -5.35 16.39 17.38
C SER A 119 -3.92 16.07 16.96
N ILE A 120 -3.52 16.33 15.71
CA ILE A 120 -2.20 15.92 15.21
C ILE A 120 -1.04 16.77 15.74
N ASN A 121 -1.32 17.97 16.25
CA ASN A 121 -0.28 18.91 16.67
C ASN A 121 0.61 18.39 17.82
N MET A 122 0.08 17.52 18.68
CA MET A 122 0.82 16.95 19.81
C MET A 122 1.33 15.54 19.54
N ILE A 123 1.04 14.98 18.36
CA ILE A 123 1.42 13.63 17.98
C ILE A 123 2.89 13.65 17.53
N GLU A 124 3.70 12.72 18.05
CA GLU A 124 5.11 12.59 17.68
C GLU A 124 5.36 11.45 16.70
N LYS A 125 4.47 10.45 16.69
CA LYS A 125 4.58 9.27 15.84
C LYS A 125 3.21 8.89 15.31
N ILE A 126 3.19 8.39 14.08
CA ILE A 126 1.99 7.91 13.41
C ILE A 126 2.23 6.50 12.86
N ASP A 127 1.14 5.78 12.69
CA ASP A 127 1.11 4.55 11.92
C ASP A 127 0.53 4.84 10.54
N VAL A 128 1.10 4.21 9.52
CA VAL A 128 0.73 4.42 8.13
C VAL A 128 0.39 3.09 7.49
N ARG A 129 -0.84 2.96 6.99
CA ARG A 129 -1.28 1.82 6.19
C ARG A 129 -1.39 2.23 4.73
N LEU A 130 -0.56 1.61 3.89
CA LEU A 130 -0.56 1.77 2.44
C LEU A 130 -1.37 0.63 1.83
N ILE A 131 -2.38 0.96 1.04
CA ILE A 131 -3.26 -0.01 0.37
C ILE A 131 -3.01 0.08 -1.12
N PHE A 132 -2.61 -1.05 -1.70
CA PHE A 132 -2.31 -1.18 -3.11
C PHE A 132 -3.35 -2.08 -3.77
N LYS A 133 -3.76 -1.71 -4.98
CA LYS A 133 -4.55 -2.57 -5.85
C LYS A 133 -3.62 -3.29 -6.82
N THR A 134 -3.63 -4.62 -6.77
CA THR A 134 -3.03 -5.48 -7.79
C THR A 134 -4.11 -6.04 -8.72
N ASP A 135 -3.71 -6.87 -9.69
CA ASP A 135 -4.63 -7.56 -10.61
C ASP A 135 -5.70 -8.40 -9.91
N SER A 136 -5.35 -8.97 -8.76
CA SER A 136 -6.07 -10.06 -8.11
C SER A 136 -6.65 -9.66 -6.75
N ILE A 137 -5.96 -8.79 -6.00
CA ILE A 137 -6.28 -8.50 -4.60
C ILE A 137 -5.91 -7.06 -4.21
N LEU A 138 -6.36 -6.67 -3.01
CA LEU A 138 -5.77 -5.54 -2.29
C LEU A 138 -4.60 -6.06 -1.44
N VAL A 139 -3.50 -5.33 -1.48
CA VAL A 139 -2.30 -5.59 -0.66
C VAL A 139 -2.14 -4.45 0.31
N GLU A 140 -2.12 -4.75 1.60
CA GLU A 140 -1.91 -3.77 2.66
C GLU A 140 -0.48 -3.88 3.21
N LYS A 141 0.16 -2.74 3.40
CA LYS A 141 1.47 -2.62 4.06
C LYS A 141 1.32 -1.65 5.22
N GLU A 142 1.56 -2.13 6.43
CA GLU A 142 1.53 -1.33 7.64
C GLU A 142 2.95 -0.96 8.04
N LEU A 143 3.18 0.33 8.27
CA LEU A 143 4.41 0.88 8.81
C LEU A 143 4.07 1.59 10.11
N MET A 144 4.65 1.10 11.20
CA MET A 144 4.33 1.57 12.55
C MET A 144 5.37 2.54 13.06
N ASN A 145 4.96 3.44 13.96
CA ASN A 145 5.85 4.35 14.69
C ASN A 145 6.69 5.29 13.80
N ILE A 146 6.13 5.75 12.69
CA ILE A 146 6.77 6.71 11.78
C ILE A 146 6.89 8.06 12.48
N PRO A 147 8.11 8.64 12.61
CA PRO A 147 8.28 9.95 13.22
C PRO A 147 7.53 11.04 12.45
N LEU A 148 6.76 11.85 13.16
CA LEU A 148 6.07 13.01 12.62
C LEU A 148 6.89 14.27 12.91
N THR A 149 7.67 14.70 11.93
CA THR A 149 8.56 15.86 12.08
C THR A 149 7.80 17.18 11.93
N ARG A 150 8.40 18.28 12.41
CA ARG A 150 7.81 19.62 12.33
C ARG A 150 8.79 20.54 11.61
N ALA A 151 8.35 21.14 10.51
CA ALA A 151 9.08 22.15 9.78
C ALA A 151 8.52 23.54 10.18
N TYR A 152 9.41 24.40 10.70
CA TYR A 152 9.11 25.73 11.22
C TYR A 152 9.63 26.84 10.31
#